data_AF-A0A0S8IP88-F1
#
_entry.id   AF-A0A0S8IP88-F1
#
_cell.length_a   1.000
_cell.length_b   1.000
_cell.length_c   1.000
_cell.angle_alpha   90.00
_cell.angle_beta   90.00
_cell.angle_gamma   90.00
#
_symmetry.space_group_name_H-M   'P 1'
#
loop_
_entity.id
_entity.type
_entity.pdbx_description
1 polymer ?
#
loop_
_entity_poly.entity_id
_entity_poly.type
_entity_poly.pdbx_seq_one_letter_code
_entity_poly.pdbx_strand_id
1 'polypeptide(L)'
;MPVRTVMVSVVFCSAFVGFLCGQEIPADGISFDPPTLHCIGVRWFVKEAEHPEAKLDVSYRRKDGIAWKSAMPLRWVETAALQERKPPEGTSLYAGSIFNLTPDTAYDVRLKLRDKTGREVVRTRTMRTWKEPFPPVPKRTLHVHPPVSSGGSTPYVPIFGIASADKQALPGDLILVHKGVYKGPITLTRSGTATAPIVWRAAGDGEVIIEAPADKPGLVANEREYLFFEGLTFRNAHWALVLHNASHVTVRQCRFLNVSCGVTADYDQERLFIADCVFVGPRTWPPDKTRKVEDRGVQLSGVGHVVAYNRISGFRDGVDTRPRLPVRGIDIHNNEISECTDDGIELDYSESNCRAYCNRITNVPLGISFQPSRGGPNYAVRNVLLNVGHESFKLHLTPVKPGHMTSGGVILHNTVVKKGPPFRVWSNEGPARYFYARNNLYVTRDASGAIEITCPMDHADFDYNLYAADKPFRRFAAWNRKRYDTIEDFRKATGQERHGLVLTGIEGILATGVRPPADKNEKMSISKNDFRLAVGSPAIDKGEVLPNINDDFLGLAPDIGAFELGAPLPHYGPRAP
;
A
#
# COMPACT_ATOMS: atom_id res chain seq x y z
N MET A 1 -35.20 -19.66 63.32
CA MET A 1 -34.89 -20.07 61.93
C MET A 1 -34.66 -18.82 61.10
N PRO A 2 -33.42 -18.48 60.70
CA PRO A 2 -33.16 -17.36 59.81
C PRO A 2 -32.76 -17.81 58.40
N VAL A 3 -33.21 -17.06 57.40
CA VAL A 3 -32.95 -17.23 55.96
C VAL A 3 -31.54 -16.69 55.65
N ARG A 4 -30.70 -17.51 55.02
CA ARG A 4 -29.39 -17.10 54.49
C ARG A 4 -29.50 -16.77 53.00
N THR A 5 -29.18 -15.53 52.66
CA THR A 5 -29.04 -15.01 51.30
C THR A 5 -27.82 -15.60 50.62
N VAL A 6 -27.97 -16.16 49.41
CA VAL A 6 -26.88 -16.65 48.56
C VAL A 6 -26.42 -15.51 47.65
N MET A 7 -25.15 -15.15 47.76
CA MET A 7 -24.47 -14.18 46.90
C MET A 7 -23.79 -14.96 45.76
N VAL A 8 -24.24 -14.76 44.52
CA VAL A 8 -23.63 -15.34 43.32
C VAL A 8 -22.61 -14.34 42.78
N SER A 9 -21.31 -14.65 42.95
CA SER A 9 -20.22 -13.92 42.32
C SER A 9 -20.01 -14.45 40.90
N VAL A 10 -20.40 -13.66 39.89
CA VAL A 10 -20.03 -13.89 38.49
C VAL A 10 -18.68 -13.21 38.25
N VAL A 11 -17.62 -14.01 38.13
CA VAL A 11 -16.29 -13.53 37.75
C VAL A 11 -16.26 -13.34 36.23
N PHE A 12 -16.33 -12.10 35.77
CA PHE A 12 -15.92 -11.75 34.41
C PHE A 12 -14.40 -11.77 34.35
N CYS A 13 -13.83 -12.79 33.69
CA CYS A 13 -12.41 -12.88 33.42
C CYS A 13 -12.08 -11.95 32.24
N SER A 14 -11.88 -10.67 32.50
CA SER A 14 -11.26 -9.72 31.56
C SER A 14 -9.75 -9.95 31.58
N ALA A 15 -9.26 -10.83 30.70
CA ALA A 15 -7.84 -10.96 30.43
C ALA A 15 -7.41 -9.84 29.48
N PHE A 16 -6.97 -8.71 30.03
CA PHE A 16 -6.05 -7.81 29.32
C PHE A 16 -4.70 -8.51 29.27
N VAL A 17 -4.40 -9.18 28.16
CA VAL A 17 -3.04 -9.62 27.86
C VAL A 17 -2.34 -8.45 27.20
N GLY A 18 -1.42 -7.82 27.92
CA GLY A 18 -0.40 -6.99 27.29
C GLY A 18 0.41 -7.88 26.35
N PHE A 19 0.31 -7.63 25.05
CA PHE A 19 1.10 -8.33 24.04
C PHE A 19 2.58 -7.97 24.22
N LEU A 20 3.31 -8.84 24.92
CA LEU A 20 4.75 -8.92 24.76
C LEU A 20 5.06 -9.56 23.41
N CYS A 21 5.94 -8.90 22.66
CA CYS A 21 6.38 -9.18 21.31
C CYS A 21 7.01 -10.59 21.15
N GLY A 22 6.16 -11.61 20.96
CA GLY A 22 6.50 -12.91 20.42
C GLY A 22 5.35 -13.37 19.53
N GLN A 23 5.61 -13.60 18.24
CA GLN A 23 4.58 -14.13 17.36
C GLN A 23 4.29 -15.57 17.78
N GLU A 24 3.19 -15.83 18.51
CA GLU A 24 2.73 -17.20 18.73
C GLU A 24 2.47 -17.83 17.37
N ILE A 25 3.26 -18.85 17.01
CA ILE A 25 3.06 -19.59 15.78
C ILE A 25 1.98 -20.63 16.05
N PRO A 26 0.88 -20.60 15.29
CA PRO A 26 -0.17 -21.59 15.43
C PRO A 26 0.39 -23.01 15.28
N ALA A 27 -0.20 -23.99 15.96
CA ALA A 27 0.32 -25.37 15.98
C ALA A 27 0.43 -26.02 14.58
N ASP A 28 -0.35 -25.54 13.61
CA ASP A 28 -0.30 -25.97 12.21
C ASP A 28 0.64 -25.13 11.33
N GLY A 29 1.30 -24.12 11.91
CA GLY A 29 2.23 -23.21 11.25
C GLY A 29 1.55 -22.17 10.36
N ILE A 30 0.22 -22.07 10.30
CA ILE A 30 -0.47 -21.15 9.38
C ILE A 30 -0.95 -19.92 10.15
N SER A 31 -0.54 -18.74 9.69
CA SER A 31 -1.03 -17.46 10.18
C SER A 31 -1.53 -16.60 9.02
N PHE A 32 -2.40 -15.64 9.33
CA PHE A 32 -2.88 -14.66 8.38
C PHE A 32 -2.51 -13.27 8.84
N ASP A 33 -2.22 -12.40 7.87
CA ASP A 33 -2.23 -10.97 8.15
C ASP A 33 -3.68 -10.51 8.29
N PRO A 34 -3.96 -9.46 9.09
CA PRO A 34 -5.27 -8.85 9.11
C PRO A 34 -5.74 -8.55 7.69
N PRO A 35 -6.88 -9.11 7.24
CA PRO A 35 -7.35 -8.91 5.88
C PRO A 35 -7.86 -7.48 5.67
N THR A 36 -7.69 -6.98 4.45
CA THR A 36 -8.12 -5.66 4.00
C THR A 36 -9.42 -5.77 3.20
N LEU A 37 -9.84 -4.69 2.50
CA LEU A 37 -11.08 -4.67 1.72
C LEU A 37 -11.09 -5.73 0.62
N HIS A 38 -9.98 -5.85 -0.11
CA HIS A 38 -9.89 -6.65 -1.33
C HIS A 38 -8.84 -7.75 -1.28
N CYS A 39 -8.11 -7.87 -0.16
CA CYS A 39 -7.00 -8.80 -0.06
C CYS A 39 -6.99 -9.63 1.23
N ILE A 40 -6.55 -10.88 1.10
CA ILE A 40 -6.20 -11.76 2.22
C ILE A 40 -4.71 -12.08 2.12
N GLY A 41 -3.95 -11.73 3.17
CA GLY A 41 -2.53 -12.09 3.30
C GLY A 41 -2.37 -13.40 4.06
N VAL A 42 -1.59 -14.33 3.51
CA VAL A 42 -1.34 -15.66 4.05
C VAL A 42 0.14 -15.79 4.40
N ARG A 43 0.43 -16.45 5.52
CA ARG A 43 1.78 -16.82 5.98
C ARG A 43 1.79 -18.27 6.46
N TRP A 44 2.79 -19.04 6.04
CA TRP A 44 2.94 -20.45 6.44
C TRP A 44 4.39 -20.72 6.86
N PHE A 45 4.56 -21.08 8.14
CA PHE A 45 5.78 -21.61 8.72
C PHE A 45 5.88 -23.11 8.43
N VAL A 46 6.88 -23.50 7.62
CA VAL A 46 7.12 -24.87 7.15
C VAL A 46 8.43 -25.36 7.75
N LYS A 47 8.50 -26.63 8.18
CA LYS A 47 9.72 -27.18 8.79
C LYS A 47 10.81 -27.36 7.74
N GLU A 48 12.08 -27.13 8.08
CA GLU A 48 13.20 -27.21 7.12
C GLU A 48 13.36 -28.58 6.45
N ALA A 49 13.01 -29.68 7.15
CA ALA A 49 12.98 -31.02 6.56
C ALA A 49 12.05 -31.13 5.32
N GLU A 50 11.10 -30.20 5.20
CA GLU A 50 10.08 -30.11 4.15
C GLU A 50 10.41 -29.02 3.10
N HIS A 51 11.54 -28.29 3.26
CA HIS A 51 11.80 -26.98 2.61
C HIS A 51 12.38 -26.98 1.19
N PRO A 52 13.41 -27.77 0.80
CA PRO A 52 14.02 -27.54 -0.50
C PRO A 52 13.06 -28.02 -1.60
N GLU A 53 12.50 -27.07 -2.36
CA GLU A 53 11.56 -27.21 -3.50
C GLU A 53 10.06 -27.32 -3.17
N ALA A 54 9.64 -26.97 -1.95
CA ALA A 54 8.23 -26.95 -1.59
C ALA A 54 7.41 -26.01 -2.53
N LYS A 55 6.42 -26.59 -3.22
CA LYS A 55 5.36 -25.82 -3.89
C LYS A 55 4.20 -25.65 -2.94
N LEU A 56 3.85 -24.40 -2.65
CA LEU A 56 2.75 -24.04 -1.75
C LEU A 56 1.63 -23.42 -2.57
N ASP A 57 0.75 -24.27 -3.09
CA ASP A 57 -0.38 -23.84 -3.88
C ASP A 57 -1.47 -23.23 -2.99
N VAL A 58 -2.08 -22.16 -3.49
CA VAL A 58 -3.19 -21.48 -2.84
C VAL A 58 -4.42 -21.63 -3.72
N SER A 59 -5.53 -22.08 -3.13
CA SER A 59 -6.85 -22.00 -3.74
C SER A 59 -7.80 -21.30 -2.80
N TYR A 60 -8.82 -20.64 -3.35
CA TYR A 60 -9.84 -19.97 -2.56
C TYR A 60 -11.21 -20.13 -3.19
N ARG A 61 -12.25 -20.01 -2.36
CA ARG A 61 -13.64 -19.88 -2.80
C ARG A 61 -14.40 -19.03 -1.82
N ARG A 62 -15.47 -18.36 -2.28
CA ARG A 62 -16.42 -17.77 -1.33
C ARG A 62 -17.02 -18.88 -0.46
N LYS A 63 -17.28 -18.59 0.81
CA LYS A 63 -17.80 -19.58 1.78
C LYS A 63 -19.19 -20.12 1.39
N ASP A 64 -19.98 -19.28 0.74
CA ASP A 64 -21.29 -19.59 0.17
C ASP A 64 -21.23 -20.21 -1.23
N GLY A 65 -20.02 -20.32 -1.81
CA GLY A 65 -19.79 -20.88 -3.14
C GLY A 65 -19.20 -22.29 -3.11
N ILE A 66 -19.28 -22.98 -4.24
CA ILE A 66 -18.74 -24.34 -4.40
C ILE A 66 -17.42 -24.38 -5.19
N ALA A 67 -17.21 -23.44 -6.11
CA ALA A 67 -16.10 -23.45 -7.05
C ALA A 67 -14.80 -22.90 -6.44
N TRP A 68 -13.74 -23.72 -6.47
CA TRP A 68 -12.39 -23.31 -6.09
C TRP A 68 -11.72 -22.59 -7.25
N LYS A 69 -11.12 -21.44 -6.96
CA LYS A 69 -10.22 -20.69 -7.83
C LYS A 69 -8.78 -20.83 -7.34
N SER A 70 -7.82 -20.79 -8.25
CA SER A 70 -6.40 -20.75 -7.89
C SER A 70 -5.98 -19.31 -7.62
N ALA A 71 -5.06 -19.12 -6.68
CA ALA A 71 -4.30 -17.88 -6.52
C ALA A 71 -2.82 -18.16 -6.74
N MET A 72 -2.01 -17.12 -6.85
CA MET A 72 -0.56 -17.29 -6.93
C MET A 72 -0.03 -18.13 -5.76
N PRO A 73 0.93 -19.05 -6.00
CA PRO A 73 1.58 -19.82 -4.95
C PRO A 73 2.25 -18.91 -3.91
N LEU A 74 2.37 -19.40 -2.67
CA LEU A 74 3.15 -18.68 -1.65
C LEU A 74 4.62 -18.64 -2.06
N ARG A 75 5.27 -17.51 -1.81
CA ARG A 75 6.69 -17.29 -2.07
C ARG A 75 7.48 -17.41 -0.79
N TRP A 76 8.70 -17.90 -0.90
CA TRP A 76 9.62 -17.94 0.22
C TRP A 76 9.92 -16.53 0.70
N VAL A 77 9.90 -16.36 2.02
CA VAL A 77 10.31 -15.13 2.70
C VAL A 77 11.75 -15.30 3.14
N GLU A 78 12.65 -14.49 2.58
CA GLU A 78 14.06 -14.58 2.93
C GLU A 78 14.28 -14.14 4.38
N THR A 79 14.41 -15.11 5.27
CA THR A 79 14.46 -14.88 6.72
C THR A 79 15.70 -14.09 7.16
N ALA A 80 16.76 -14.10 6.36
CA ALA A 80 17.94 -13.26 6.56
C ALA A 80 17.64 -11.76 6.37
N ALA A 81 16.62 -11.41 5.59
CA ALA A 81 16.20 -10.02 5.36
C ALA A 81 15.26 -9.49 6.49
N LEU A 82 14.71 -10.37 7.32
CA LEU A 82 13.89 -9.99 8.49
C LEU A 82 14.80 -9.47 9.62
N GLN A 83 14.46 -8.31 10.18
CA GLN A 83 15.24 -7.68 11.25
C GLN A 83 14.89 -8.20 12.64
N GLU A 84 13.60 -8.19 12.95
CA GLU A 84 13.04 -8.72 14.21
C GLU A 84 11.91 -9.68 13.81
N ARG A 85 11.45 -10.57 14.70
CA ARG A 85 10.38 -11.55 14.40
C ARG A 85 10.74 -12.60 13.33
N LYS A 86 11.96 -13.14 13.41
CA LYS A 86 12.39 -14.28 12.59
C LYS A 86 11.55 -15.54 12.88
N PRO A 87 11.36 -16.42 11.89
CA PRO A 87 10.80 -17.75 12.14
C PRO A 87 11.63 -18.53 13.17
N PRO A 88 11.02 -19.44 13.95
CA PRO A 88 11.72 -20.35 14.84
C PRO A 88 12.80 -21.12 14.10
N GLU A 89 13.85 -21.48 14.84
CA GLU A 89 14.90 -22.34 14.33
C GLU A 89 14.33 -23.64 13.71
N GLY A 90 14.87 -24.04 12.56
CA GLY A 90 14.39 -25.20 11.82
C GLY A 90 13.07 -24.98 11.07
N THR A 91 12.61 -23.73 10.91
CA THR A 91 11.44 -23.38 10.09
C THR A 91 11.75 -22.31 9.04
N SER A 92 11.09 -22.42 7.89
CA SER A 92 11.08 -21.44 6.82
C SER A 92 9.71 -20.81 6.69
N LEU A 93 9.67 -19.52 6.37
CA LEU A 93 8.42 -18.79 6.19
C LEU A 93 8.11 -18.64 4.70
N TYR A 94 6.87 -18.92 4.34
CA TYR A 94 6.29 -18.61 3.05
C TYR A 94 5.14 -17.64 3.23
N ALA A 95 4.96 -16.72 2.28
CA ALA A 95 3.88 -15.75 2.34
C ALA A 95 3.34 -15.44 0.95
N GLY A 96 2.11 -14.94 0.90
CA GLY A 96 1.45 -14.56 -0.34
C GLY A 96 0.10 -13.91 -0.11
N SER A 97 -0.39 -13.20 -1.12
CA SER A 97 -1.67 -12.49 -1.07
C SER A 97 -2.64 -12.98 -2.13
N ILE A 98 -3.91 -13.07 -1.74
CA ILE A 98 -5.05 -13.24 -2.66
C ILE A 98 -5.67 -11.85 -2.85
N PHE A 99 -5.77 -11.39 -4.10
CA PHE A 99 -6.24 -10.08 -4.53
C PHE A 99 -7.68 -10.11 -5.05
N ASN A 100 -8.23 -8.93 -5.35
CA ASN A 100 -9.49 -8.73 -6.07
C ASN A 100 -10.69 -9.49 -5.45
N LEU A 101 -10.66 -9.63 -4.13
CA LEU A 101 -11.75 -10.23 -3.38
C LEU A 101 -12.89 -9.21 -3.17
N THR A 102 -14.10 -9.73 -3.01
CA THR A 102 -15.26 -8.94 -2.65
C THR A 102 -15.13 -8.50 -1.18
N PRO A 103 -15.32 -7.22 -0.84
CA PRO A 103 -15.41 -6.77 0.56
C PRO A 103 -16.51 -7.50 1.35
N ASP A 104 -16.39 -7.48 2.68
CA ASP A 104 -17.31 -8.14 3.63
C ASP A 104 -17.71 -9.58 3.27
N THR A 105 -16.78 -10.34 2.73
CA THR A 105 -17.07 -11.69 2.22
C THR A 105 -16.19 -12.71 2.91
N ALA A 106 -16.80 -13.80 3.38
CA ALA A 106 -16.07 -14.95 3.89
C ALA A 106 -15.58 -15.83 2.75
N TYR A 107 -14.33 -16.27 2.84
CA TYR A 107 -13.67 -17.15 1.90
C TYR A 107 -13.09 -18.36 2.64
N ASP A 108 -13.26 -19.55 2.06
CA ASP A 108 -12.42 -20.69 2.40
C ASP A 108 -11.13 -20.58 1.59
N VAL A 109 -9.99 -20.54 2.29
CA VAL A 109 -8.64 -20.52 1.72
C VAL A 109 -8.00 -21.87 1.98
N ARG A 110 -7.63 -22.57 0.92
CA ARG A 110 -6.97 -23.88 0.94
C ARG A 110 -5.51 -23.73 0.56
N LEU A 111 -4.64 -24.19 1.43
CA LEU A 111 -3.19 -24.21 1.25
C LEU A 111 -2.76 -25.65 1.08
N LYS A 112 -1.94 -25.90 0.06
CA LYS A 112 -1.42 -27.23 -0.26
C LYS A 112 0.09 -27.16 -0.36
N LEU A 113 0.77 -27.77 0.61
CA LEU A 113 2.21 -28.01 0.59
C LEU A 113 2.47 -29.35 -0.06
N ARG A 114 3.36 -29.40 -1.05
CA ARG A 114 3.96 -30.62 -1.56
C ARG A 114 5.45 -30.60 -1.24
N ASP A 115 5.91 -31.54 -0.42
CA ASP A 115 7.33 -31.65 -0.09
C ASP A 115 8.10 -32.48 -1.14
N LYS A 116 9.43 -32.51 -1.01
CA LYS A 116 10.35 -33.24 -1.91
C LYS A 116 10.10 -34.74 -2.01
N THR A 117 9.41 -35.35 -1.03
CA THR A 117 9.07 -36.78 -1.05
C THR A 117 7.77 -37.06 -1.80
N GLY A 118 7.07 -36.01 -2.26
CA GLY A 118 5.75 -36.09 -2.87
C GLY A 118 4.61 -36.13 -1.86
N ARG A 119 4.91 -36.08 -0.55
CA ARG A 119 3.86 -36.01 0.49
C ARG A 119 3.14 -34.66 0.39
N GLU A 120 1.82 -34.73 0.50
CA GLU A 120 0.95 -33.56 0.42
C GLU A 120 0.32 -33.25 1.78
N VAL A 121 0.41 -31.98 2.18
CA VAL A 121 -0.27 -31.44 3.36
C VAL A 121 -1.26 -30.41 2.89
N VAL A 122 -2.55 -30.69 3.06
CA VAL A 122 -3.63 -29.76 2.74
C VAL A 122 -4.22 -29.19 4.03
N ARG A 123 -4.40 -27.88 4.07
CA ARG A 123 -5.05 -27.15 5.16
C ARG A 123 -6.07 -26.19 4.59
N THR A 124 -7.15 -25.95 5.33
CA THR A 124 -8.19 -24.99 4.93
C THR A 124 -8.57 -24.12 6.11
N ARG A 125 -8.69 -22.82 5.87
CA ARG A 125 -9.03 -21.81 6.86
C ARG A 125 -10.06 -20.87 6.28
N THR A 126 -11.03 -20.45 7.10
CA THR A 126 -11.99 -19.44 6.69
C THR A 126 -11.49 -18.06 7.12
N MET A 127 -11.48 -17.13 6.18
CA MET A 127 -11.06 -15.74 6.38
C MET A 127 -12.14 -14.81 5.83
N ARG A 128 -12.28 -13.60 6.37
CA ARG A 128 -13.27 -12.62 5.90
C ARG A 128 -12.56 -11.32 5.51
N THR A 129 -12.79 -10.84 4.29
CA THR A 129 -12.36 -9.50 3.87
C THR A 129 -13.09 -8.43 4.67
N TRP A 130 -12.47 -7.25 4.80
CA TRP A 130 -13.06 -6.17 5.54
C TRP A 130 -14.34 -5.65 4.86
N LYS A 131 -15.36 -5.33 5.65
CA LYS A 131 -16.43 -4.43 5.25
C LYS A 131 -15.93 -2.99 5.30
N GLU A 132 -16.02 -2.25 4.20
CA GLU A 132 -15.66 -0.82 4.21
C GLU A 132 -16.31 -0.12 5.42
N PRO A 133 -15.52 0.56 6.28
CA PRO A 133 -16.04 1.07 7.53
C PRO A 133 -17.02 2.20 7.24
N PHE A 134 -18.20 2.15 7.87
CA PHE A 134 -19.14 3.27 7.93
C PHE A 134 -19.63 3.38 9.37
N PRO A 135 -19.79 4.60 9.90
CA PRO A 135 -20.26 4.76 11.26
C PRO A 135 -21.71 4.23 11.39
N PRO A 136 -22.05 3.50 12.46
CA PRO A 136 -23.42 3.09 12.72
C PRO A 136 -24.30 4.31 13.07
N VAL A 137 -25.60 4.08 13.25
CA VAL A 137 -26.53 5.09 13.76
C VAL A 137 -26.01 5.60 15.12
N PRO A 138 -25.84 6.92 15.30
CA PRO A 138 -25.32 7.45 16.55
C PRO A 138 -26.32 7.31 17.70
N LYS A 139 -25.80 7.14 18.92
CA LYS A 139 -26.62 7.11 20.14
C LYS A 139 -26.97 8.51 20.64
N ARG A 140 -26.07 9.47 20.40
CA ARG A 140 -26.17 10.85 20.85
C ARG A 140 -25.41 11.74 19.86
N THR A 141 -25.90 12.96 19.67
CA THR A 141 -25.23 13.98 18.85
C THR A 141 -24.74 15.13 19.72
N LEU A 142 -23.47 15.50 19.56
CA LEU A 142 -22.86 16.67 20.19
C LEU A 142 -22.53 17.70 19.10
N HIS A 143 -22.72 18.98 19.41
CA HIS A 143 -22.46 20.08 18.48
C HIS A 143 -21.29 20.91 18.97
N VAL A 144 -20.22 20.96 18.19
CA VAL A 144 -18.97 21.61 18.56
C VAL A 144 -18.79 22.87 17.73
N HIS A 145 -18.55 23.98 18.40
CA HIS A 145 -18.27 25.29 17.80
C HIS A 145 -16.87 25.75 18.13
N PRO A 146 -16.27 26.66 17.33
CA PRO A 146 -14.99 27.27 17.68
C PRO A 146 -15.04 27.93 19.07
N PRO A 147 -13.91 28.03 19.80
CA PRO A 147 -13.87 28.62 21.14
C PRO A 147 -14.37 30.07 21.26
N VAL A 148 -14.51 30.78 20.12
CA VAL A 148 -15.07 32.13 20.05
C VAL A 148 -16.50 32.00 19.52
N SER A 149 -17.49 32.25 20.37
CA SER A 149 -18.91 32.15 20.00
C SER A 149 -19.28 33.16 18.91
N SER A 150 -19.99 32.74 17.87
CA SER A 150 -20.93 33.61 17.18
C SER A 150 -22.21 33.60 18.03
N GLY A 151 -22.56 34.74 18.64
CA GLY A 151 -23.61 34.87 19.67
C GLY A 151 -25.05 34.63 19.22
N GLY A 152 -25.32 33.55 18.48
CA GLY A 152 -26.65 33.13 18.05
C GLY A 152 -27.26 32.08 18.98
N SER A 153 -28.59 32.11 19.11
CA SER A 153 -29.35 31.01 19.71
C SER A 153 -29.33 29.81 18.77
N THR A 154 -28.97 28.63 19.30
CA THR A 154 -29.01 27.35 18.57
C THR A 154 -30.07 26.43 19.18
N PRO A 155 -30.69 25.52 18.39
CA PRO A 155 -31.67 24.55 18.90
C PRO A 155 -31.04 23.41 19.72
N TYR A 156 -29.73 23.43 19.91
CA TYR A 156 -28.92 22.47 20.65
C TYR A 156 -28.00 23.21 21.62
N VAL A 157 -27.44 22.49 22.60
CA VAL A 157 -26.42 23.03 23.52
C VAL A 157 -25.05 23.01 22.83
N PRO A 158 -24.43 24.17 22.52
CA PRO A 158 -23.12 24.19 21.89
C PRO A 158 -22.01 23.83 22.88
N ILE A 159 -21.05 23.01 22.43
CA ILE A 159 -19.78 22.78 23.11
C ILE A 159 -18.71 23.60 22.41
N PHE A 160 -18.01 24.45 23.14
CA PHE A 160 -16.97 25.28 22.56
C PHE A 160 -15.60 24.58 22.63
N GLY A 161 -15.08 24.22 21.46
CA GLY A 161 -13.77 23.58 21.27
C GLY A 161 -13.79 22.04 21.29
N ILE A 162 -12.99 21.45 20.40
CA ILE A 162 -12.85 19.99 20.22
C ILE A 162 -12.38 19.30 21.51
N ALA A 163 -11.39 19.86 22.21
CA ALA A 163 -10.89 19.27 23.47
C ALA A 163 -11.95 19.27 24.60
N SER A 164 -12.88 20.23 24.60
CA SER A 164 -13.99 20.25 25.56
C SER A 164 -15.02 19.17 25.22
N ALA A 165 -15.29 18.98 23.94
CA ALA A 165 -16.17 17.92 23.45
C ALA A 165 -15.59 16.52 23.73
N ASP A 166 -14.29 16.32 23.52
CA ASP A 166 -13.60 15.05 23.81
C ASP A 166 -13.76 14.64 25.28
N LYS A 167 -13.62 15.58 26.22
CA LYS A 167 -13.85 15.28 27.65
C LYS A 167 -15.24 14.72 27.94
N GLN A 168 -16.24 15.10 27.15
CA GLN A 168 -17.64 14.69 27.27
C GLN A 168 -18.02 13.50 26.37
N ALA A 169 -17.15 13.14 25.42
CA ALA A 169 -17.44 12.13 24.42
C ALA A 169 -17.56 10.73 25.04
N LEU A 170 -18.55 9.98 24.55
CA LEU A 170 -18.86 8.61 24.92
C LEU A 170 -18.92 7.73 23.65
N PRO A 171 -18.61 6.42 23.74
CA PRO A 171 -18.77 5.49 22.64
C PRO A 171 -20.18 5.55 22.01
N GLY A 172 -20.25 5.80 20.70
CA GLY A 172 -21.49 5.95 19.93
C GLY A 172 -21.92 7.39 19.69
N ASP A 173 -21.14 8.38 20.14
CA ASP A 173 -21.40 9.78 19.85
C ASP A 173 -21.07 10.13 18.38
N LEU A 174 -21.99 10.87 17.77
CA LEU A 174 -21.70 11.70 16.60
C LEU A 174 -21.40 13.12 17.07
N ILE A 175 -20.17 13.57 16.83
CA ILE A 175 -19.70 14.91 17.16
C ILE A 175 -19.66 15.72 15.86
N LEU A 176 -20.68 16.55 15.68
CA LEU A 176 -20.79 17.49 14.57
C LEU A 176 -19.97 18.74 14.87
N VAL A 177 -18.88 18.90 14.14
CA VAL A 177 -17.99 20.05 14.24
C VAL A 177 -18.46 21.10 13.25
N HIS A 178 -18.91 22.24 13.75
CA HIS A 178 -19.41 23.35 12.95
C HIS A 178 -18.26 24.16 12.36
N LYS A 179 -18.55 24.83 11.24
CA LYS A 179 -17.60 25.66 10.51
C LYS A 179 -16.78 26.58 11.41
N GLY A 180 -15.53 26.78 11.04
CA GLY A 180 -14.63 27.72 11.70
C GLY A 180 -13.26 27.11 12.00
N VAL A 181 -12.46 27.88 12.75
CA VAL A 181 -11.06 27.55 13.01
C VAL A 181 -10.89 27.04 14.45
N TYR A 182 -10.32 25.86 14.57
CA TYR A 182 -9.96 25.19 15.82
C TYR A 182 -8.44 25.15 15.93
N LYS A 183 -7.89 25.92 16.87
CA LYS A 183 -6.44 26.03 17.05
C LYS A 183 -5.88 24.81 17.76
N GLY A 184 -4.97 24.11 17.09
CA GLY A 184 -4.15 23.04 17.64
C GLY A 184 -2.92 23.55 18.39
N PRO A 185 -2.15 22.63 19.02
CA PRO A 185 -2.36 21.19 19.01
C PRO A 185 -3.56 20.75 19.87
N ILE A 186 -4.34 19.79 19.37
CA ILE A 186 -5.47 19.18 20.08
C ILE A 186 -5.14 17.72 20.36
N THR A 187 -5.30 17.27 21.61
CA THR A 187 -5.13 15.85 21.97
C THR A 187 -6.48 15.26 22.34
N LEU A 188 -6.87 14.17 21.66
CA LEU A 188 -8.04 13.37 21.99
C LEU A 188 -7.66 12.28 22.99
N THR A 189 -8.56 12.05 23.94
CA THR A 189 -8.35 11.11 25.04
C THR A 189 -9.40 10.00 25.07
N ARG A 190 -10.47 10.09 24.28
CA ARG A 190 -11.53 9.07 24.25
C ARG A 190 -11.38 8.10 23.07
N SER A 191 -11.80 6.87 23.32
CA SER A 191 -11.96 5.82 22.31
C SER A 191 -13.43 5.46 22.18
N GLY A 192 -13.82 5.00 21.00
CA GLY A 192 -15.10 4.33 20.80
C GLY A 192 -14.99 2.83 21.14
N THR A 193 -15.93 2.06 20.60
CA THR A 193 -15.92 0.60 20.60
C THR A 193 -16.29 0.07 19.22
N ALA A 194 -16.03 -1.21 18.94
CA ALA A 194 -16.37 -1.84 17.66
C ALA A 194 -17.83 -1.64 17.23
N THR A 195 -18.77 -1.62 18.17
CA THR A 195 -20.21 -1.43 17.91
C THR A 195 -20.69 0.00 18.12
N ALA A 196 -19.87 0.86 18.70
CA ALA A 196 -20.22 2.24 19.03
C ALA A 196 -18.96 3.13 18.93
N PRO A 197 -18.47 3.42 17.71
CA PRO A 197 -17.33 4.31 17.51
C PRO A 197 -17.68 5.76 17.90
N ILE A 198 -16.66 6.59 18.09
CA ILE A 198 -16.84 8.06 18.20
C ILE A 198 -16.57 8.67 16.82
N VAL A 199 -17.51 9.50 16.35
CA VAL A 199 -17.45 10.07 14.99
C VAL A 199 -17.27 11.58 15.06
N TRP A 200 -16.12 12.07 14.61
CA TRP A 200 -15.83 13.50 14.43
C TRP A 200 -16.12 13.87 12.97
N ARG A 201 -17.20 14.61 12.72
CA ARG A 201 -17.67 14.91 11.37
C ARG A 201 -17.92 16.41 11.20
N ALA A 202 -17.56 16.97 10.05
CA ALA A 202 -17.98 18.32 9.69
C ALA A 202 -19.51 18.43 9.61
N ALA A 203 -20.08 19.48 10.21
CA ALA A 203 -21.53 19.66 10.32
C ALA A 203 -22.23 19.95 8.97
N GLY A 204 -21.46 20.22 7.90
CA GLY A 204 -21.98 20.53 6.57
C GLY A 204 -22.42 21.99 6.38
N ASP A 205 -22.15 22.86 7.35
CA ASP A 205 -22.52 24.28 7.32
C ASP A 205 -21.38 25.22 6.86
N GLY A 206 -20.22 24.65 6.53
CA GLY A 206 -19.02 25.33 6.05
C GLY A 206 -17.75 24.54 6.37
N GLU A 207 -16.59 25.12 6.07
CA GLU A 207 -15.30 24.45 6.31
C GLU A 207 -14.94 24.41 7.80
N VAL A 208 -14.51 23.23 8.28
CA VAL A 208 -13.97 22.99 9.62
C VAL A 208 -12.46 22.90 9.52
N ILE A 209 -11.75 23.86 10.10
CA ILE A 209 -10.30 23.97 9.96
C ILE A 209 -9.62 23.72 11.30
N ILE A 210 -8.92 22.60 11.42
CA ILE A 210 -7.96 22.32 12.49
C ILE A 210 -6.62 22.89 12.07
N GLU A 211 -6.20 23.98 12.72
CA GLU A 211 -5.00 24.72 12.34
C GLU A 211 -3.98 24.75 13.48
N ALA A 212 -2.74 24.36 13.17
CA ALA A 212 -1.62 24.44 14.11
C ALA A 212 -0.42 25.15 13.47
N PRO A 213 0.53 25.65 14.27
CA PRO A 213 1.82 26.13 13.76
C PRO A 213 2.60 25.04 13.00
N ALA A 214 3.46 25.46 12.07
CA ALA A 214 4.22 24.57 11.15
C ALA A 214 5.26 23.67 11.81
N ASP A 215 5.52 23.86 13.10
CA ASP A 215 6.38 23.03 13.96
C ASP A 215 5.58 22.19 14.98
N LYS A 216 4.24 22.22 14.93
CA LYS A 216 3.35 21.56 15.89
C LYS A 216 2.40 20.57 15.21
N PRO A 217 1.91 19.56 15.95
CA PRO A 217 0.85 18.71 15.44
C PRO A 217 -0.50 19.44 15.40
N GLY A 218 -1.38 19.02 14.48
CA GLY A 218 -2.76 19.49 14.41
C GLY A 218 -3.63 18.81 15.47
N LEU A 219 -3.90 17.52 15.25
CA LEU A 219 -4.65 16.66 16.17
C LEU A 219 -3.86 15.39 16.48
N VAL A 220 -3.84 15.00 17.76
CA VAL A 220 -3.18 13.80 18.27
C VAL A 220 -4.24 12.87 18.86
N ALA A 221 -4.30 11.63 18.36
CA ALA A 221 -5.18 10.58 18.85
C ALA A 221 -4.40 9.26 19.01
N ASN A 222 -3.20 9.36 19.59
CA ASN A 222 -2.37 8.20 19.89
C ASN A 222 -3.09 7.23 20.83
N GLU A 223 -2.88 5.93 20.64
CA GLU A 223 -3.44 4.86 21.48
C GLU A 223 -4.97 4.90 21.58
N ARG A 224 -5.65 5.58 20.64
CA ARG A 224 -7.11 5.65 20.60
C ARG A 224 -7.65 4.65 19.59
N GLU A 225 -8.87 4.20 19.85
CA GLU A 225 -9.50 3.16 19.05
C GLU A 225 -10.91 3.53 18.61
N TYR A 226 -11.34 2.98 17.48
CA TYR A 226 -12.71 3.10 16.95
C TYR A 226 -13.16 4.56 16.81
N LEU A 227 -12.33 5.34 16.09
CA LEU A 227 -12.58 6.74 15.78
C LEU A 227 -12.83 6.95 14.29
N PHE A 228 -13.71 7.89 13.96
CA PHE A 228 -13.95 8.34 12.59
C PHE A 228 -13.66 9.84 12.52
N PHE A 229 -12.90 10.25 11.52
CA PHE A 229 -12.66 11.64 11.15
C PHE A 229 -13.17 11.86 9.73
N GLU A 230 -14.20 12.70 9.58
CA GLU A 230 -14.94 12.83 8.32
C GLU A 230 -15.12 14.30 7.92
N GLY A 231 -14.66 14.68 6.72
CA GLY A 231 -14.90 16.01 6.18
C GLY A 231 -14.12 17.14 6.86
N LEU A 232 -13.09 16.83 7.65
CA LEU A 232 -12.30 17.83 8.38
C LEU A 232 -11.14 18.36 7.53
N THR A 233 -10.83 19.66 7.63
CA THR A 233 -9.63 20.26 7.04
C THR A 233 -8.56 20.43 8.12
N PHE A 234 -7.36 19.93 7.87
CA PHE A 234 -6.14 20.20 8.63
C PHE A 234 -5.26 21.17 7.85
N ARG A 235 -4.72 22.20 8.51
CA ARG A 235 -3.94 23.25 7.84
C ARG A 235 -2.69 23.67 8.61
N ASN A 236 -1.61 23.95 7.88
CA ASN A 236 -0.35 24.55 8.37
C ASN A 236 0.43 23.75 9.43
N ALA A 237 0.00 22.53 9.77
CA ALA A 237 0.63 21.73 10.81
C ALA A 237 1.90 21.01 10.32
N HIS A 238 2.83 20.71 11.24
CA HIS A 238 3.94 19.80 10.94
C HIS A 238 3.42 18.38 10.74
N TRP A 239 2.71 17.82 11.73
CA TRP A 239 1.97 16.56 11.60
C TRP A 239 0.48 16.85 11.78
N ALA A 240 -0.31 16.82 10.71
CA ALA A 240 -1.71 17.21 10.79
C ALA A 240 -2.55 16.27 11.66
N LEU A 241 -2.41 14.95 11.46
CA LEU A 241 -3.06 13.93 12.27
C LEU A 241 -2.06 12.87 12.74
N VAL A 242 -1.94 12.69 14.06
CA VAL A 242 -1.01 11.75 14.70
C VAL A 242 -1.79 10.60 15.35
N LEU A 243 -1.48 9.36 14.96
CA LEU A 243 -2.20 8.13 15.29
C LEU A 243 -1.28 6.99 15.78
N HIS A 244 -0.20 7.31 16.49
CA HIS A 244 0.73 6.29 17.00
C HIS A 244 0.01 5.29 17.92
N ASN A 245 0.22 3.98 17.72
CA ASN A 245 -0.47 2.90 18.45
C ASN A 245 -2.02 2.95 18.37
N ALA A 246 -2.62 3.68 17.43
CA ALA A 246 -4.07 3.72 17.28
C ALA A 246 -4.60 2.45 16.59
N SER A 247 -5.87 2.09 16.82
CA SER A 247 -6.47 0.96 16.10
C SER A 247 -7.89 1.26 15.60
N HIS A 248 -8.29 0.67 14.47
CA HIS A 248 -9.65 0.83 13.94
C HIS A 248 -10.08 2.29 13.73
N VAL A 249 -9.18 3.11 13.15
CA VAL A 249 -9.44 4.52 12.88
C VAL A 249 -9.74 4.73 11.40
N THR A 250 -10.83 5.44 11.12
CA THR A 250 -11.19 5.89 9.77
C THR A 250 -10.91 7.37 9.61
N VAL A 251 -10.19 7.73 8.56
CA VAL A 251 -9.99 9.10 8.08
C VAL A 251 -10.57 9.14 6.67
N ARG A 252 -11.70 9.82 6.50
CA ARG A 252 -12.38 9.89 5.19
C ARG A 252 -12.73 11.31 4.79
N GLN A 253 -12.64 11.61 3.50
CA GLN A 253 -13.09 12.91 2.96
C GLN A 253 -12.43 14.12 3.65
N CYS A 254 -11.27 13.92 4.29
CA CYS A 254 -10.52 14.96 4.97
C CYS A 254 -9.58 15.68 3.99
N ARG A 255 -9.22 16.91 4.34
CA ARG A 255 -8.29 17.75 3.56
C ARG A 255 -7.09 18.08 4.41
N PHE A 256 -5.88 17.93 3.87
CA PHE A 256 -4.61 18.20 4.53
C PHE A 256 -3.87 19.22 3.69
N LEU A 257 -3.88 20.49 4.11
CA LEU A 257 -3.48 21.62 3.27
C LEU A 257 -2.26 22.34 3.85
N ASN A 258 -1.20 22.46 3.05
CA ASN A 258 0.05 23.09 3.45
C ASN A 258 0.63 22.46 4.73
N VAL A 259 0.73 21.13 4.75
CA VAL A 259 1.24 20.35 5.90
C VAL A 259 2.57 19.70 5.55
N SER A 260 3.44 19.52 6.54
CA SER A 260 4.69 18.76 6.33
C SER A 260 4.39 17.26 6.27
N CYS A 261 3.54 16.77 7.17
CA CYS A 261 3.07 15.39 7.24
C CYS A 261 1.54 15.36 7.38
N GLY A 262 0.84 14.68 6.47
CA GLY A 262 -0.63 14.57 6.52
C GLY A 262 -1.11 13.68 7.66
N VAL A 263 -0.84 12.38 7.56
CA VAL A 263 -1.11 11.40 8.61
C VAL A 263 0.18 10.69 9.00
N THR A 264 0.45 10.59 10.31
CA THR A 264 1.54 9.78 10.85
C THR A 264 1.01 8.76 11.84
N ALA A 265 1.40 7.50 11.67
CA ALA A 265 1.13 6.41 12.61
C ALA A 265 2.40 5.58 12.73
N ASP A 266 2.80 5.19 13.94
CA ASP A 266 3.97 4.33 14.13
C ASP A 266 3.73 3.34 15.29
N TYR A 267 4.46 2.22 15.26
CA TYR A 267 4.42 1.11 16.23
C TYR A 267 3.30 0.08 15.95
N ASP A 268 2.62 -0.42 16.98
CA ASP A 268 1.71 -1.58 16.88
C ASP A 268 0.27 -1.16 16.50
N GLN A 269 0.09 -0.25 15.54
CA GLN A 269 -1.26 0.08 15.05
C GLN A 269 -1.85 -1.02 14.16
N GLU A 270 -3.18 -1.10 14.16
CA GLU A 270 -3.94 -2.01 13.32
C GLU A 270 -5.16 -1.31 12.70
N ARG A 271 -5.50 -1.64 11.44
CA ARG A 271 -6.77 -1.22 10.79
C ARG A 271 -7.01 0.29 10.72
N LEU A 272 -6.07 1.02 10.13
CA LEU A 272 -6.30 2.38 9.66
C LEU A 272 -6.93 2.34 8.26
N PHE A 273 -8.00 3.11 8.06
CA PHE A 273 -8.61 3.35 6.74
C PHE A 273 -8.52 4.83 6.41
N ILE A 274 -7.66 5.17 5.47
CA ILE A 274 -7.41 6.55 5.03
C ILE A 274 -7.87 6.63 3.59
N ALA A 275 -9.07 7.17 3.37
CA ALA A 275 -9.67 7.16 2.05
C ALA A 275 -10.36 8.46 1.65
N ASP A 276 -10.45 8.69 0.34
CA ASP A 276 -11.15 9.84 -0.23
C ASP A 276 -10.63 11.20 0.27
N CYS A 277 -9.38 11.25 0.73
CA CYS A 277 -8.78 12.45 1.27
C CYS A 277 -7.96 13.21 0.22
N VAL A 278 -7.79 14.51 0.45
CA VAL A 278 -6.94 15.38 -0.36
C VAL A 278 -5.76 15.85 0.48
N PHE A 279 -4.55 15.53 0.04
CA PHE A 279 -3.30 15.94 0.66
C PHE A 279 -2.51 16.87 -0.27
N VAL A 280 -2.14 18.03 0.26
CA VAL A 280 -1.37 19.06 -0.43
C VAL A 280 -0.22 19.50 0.49
N GLY A 281 0.97 19.02 0.18
CA GLY A 281 2.21 19.45 0.81
C GLY A 281 2.85 20.65 0.09
N PRO A 282 3.98 21.15 0.60
CA PRO A 282 4.62 22.38 0.13
C PRO A 282 5.58 22.20 -1.07
N ARG A 283 5.77 20.97 -1.57
CA ARG A 283 6.69 20.69 -2.68
C ARG A 283 6.09 21.04 -4.04
N THR A 284 6.97 21.26 -5.00
CA THR A 284 6.64 21.61 -6.38
C THR A 284 7.36 20.68 -7.37
N TRP A 285 6.90 20.69 -8.63
CA TRP A 285 7.58 20.05 -9.75
C TRP A 285 8.00 21.07 -10.80
N PRO A 286 9.25 21.03 -11.32
CA PRO A 286 10.33 20.12 -10.94
C PRO A 286 10.79 20.33 -9.49
N PRO A 287 11.45 19.33 -8.86
CA PRO A 287 11.83 19.40 -7.45
C PRO A 287 12.71 20.60 -7.10
N ASP A 288 12.28 21.41 -6.13
CA ASP A 288 13.14 22.39 -5.46
C ASP A 288 14.11 21.67 -4.50
N LYS A 289 15.41 21.78 -4.81
CA LYS A 289 16.49 21.12 -4.06
C LYS A 289 16.88 21.84 -2.77
N THR A 290 16.38 23.05 -2.53
CA THR A 290 16.73 23.86 -1.35
C THR A 290 15.99 23.40 -0.08
N ARG A 291 14.74 22.94 -0.21
CA ARG A 291 13.96 22.44 0.92
C ARG A 291 14.43 21.04 1.36
N LYS A 292 14.91 20.94 2.61
CA LYS A 292 15.46 19.71 3.21
C LYS A 292 14.52 18.99 4.19
N VAL A 293 13.27 19.45 4.31
CA VAL A 293 12.28 18.86 5.24
C VAL A 293 11.74 17.54 4.68
N GLU A 294 11.59 16.52 5.52
CA GLU A 294 11.02 15.23 5.12
C GLU A 294 9.48 15.32 5.05
N ASP A 295 8.96 15.96 4.00
CA ASP A 295 7.51 16.10 3.81
C ASP A 295 6.89 14.76 3.38
N ARG A 296 5.81 14.33 4.05
CA ARG A 296 5.14 13.02 3.85
C ARG A 296 3.64 13.17 3.69
N GLY A 297 3.03 12.56 2.69
CA GLY A 297 1.56 12.54 2.61
C GLY A 297 0.99 11.71 3.75
N VAL A 298 1.30 10.42 3.72
CA VAL A 298 0.96 9.44 4.76
C VAL A 298 2.21 8.65 5.12
N GLN A 299 2.50 8.50 6.41
CA GLN A 299 3.55 7.59 6.90
C GLN A 299 2.97 6.64 7.95
N LEU A 300 3.22 5.34 7.80
CA LEU A 300 2.66 4.32 8.68
C LEU A 300 3.55 3.08 8.85
N SER A 301 3.49 2.45 10.01
CA SER A 301 3.89 1.04 10.22
C SER A 301 2.64 0.22 10.60
N GLY A 302 2.75 -0.99 11.12
CA GLY A 302 1.63 -1.77 11.64
C GLY A 302 1.04 -2.74 10.63
N VAL A 303 -0.26 -3.04 10.78
CA VAL A 303 -0.95 -4.10 10.03
C VAL A 303 -2.37 -3.79 9.57
N GLY A 304 -2.78 -4.37 8.45
CA GLY A 304 -4.17 -4.34 8.00
C GLY A 304 -4.66 -2.96 7.60
N HIS A 305 -3.76 -2.06 7.20
CA HIS A 305 -4.09 -0.69 6.82
C HIS A 305 -4.54 -0.62 5.37
N VAL A 306 -5.37 0.38 5.06
CA VAL A 306 -5.82 0.69 3.72
C VAL A 306 -5.67 2.20 3.50
N VAL A 307 -4.86 2.58 2.52
CA VAL A 307 -4.69 3.95 2.01
C VAL A 307 -5.22 3.96 0.59
N ALA A 308 -6.45 4.44 0.40
CA ALA A 308 -7.16 4.25 -0.87
C ALA A 308 -7.87 5.49 -1.40
N TYR A 309 -7.96 5.64 -2.72
CA TYR A 309 -8.77 6.71 -3.33
C TYR A 309 -8.38 8.12 -2.85
N ASN A 310 -7.11 8.36 -2.51
CA ASN A 310 -6.66 9.69 -2.08
C ASN A 310 -6.05 10.48 -3.23
N ARG A 311 -6.15 11.81 -3.16
CA ARG A 311 -5.36 12.72 -4.00
C ARG A 311 -4.19 13.22 -3.17
N ILE A 312 -2.96 12.85 -3.52
CA ILE A 312 -1.75 13.19 -2.76
C ILE A 312 -0.79 13.98 -3.64
N SER A 313 -0.44 15.20 -3.23
CA SER A 313 0.47 16.07 -4.00
C SER A 313 1.41 16.92 -3.17
N GLY A 314 2.58 17.22 -3.73
CA GLY A 314 3.49 18.21 -3.15
C GLY A 314 4.22 17.71 -1.91
N PHE A 315 4.57 16.43 -1.84
CA PHE A 315 5.35 15.87 -0.73
C PHE A 315 6.75 15.44 -1.19
N ARG A 316 7.65 15.15 -0.25
CA ARG A 316 8.88 14.45 -0.61
C ARG A 316 8.51 13.02 -0.99
N ASP A 317 7.82 12.33 -0.08
CA ASP A 317 7.26 11.00 -0.33
C ASP A 317 5.74 11.01 -0.19
N GLY A 318 5.05 10.35 -1.11
CA GLY A 318 3.58 10.33 -1.14
C GLY A 318 2.98 9.48 -0.01
N VAL A 319 3.28 8.19 -0.03
CA VAL A 319 2.91 7.24 1.04
C VAL A 319 4.15 6.43 1.42
N ASP A 320 4.48 6.38 2.71
CA ASP A 320 5.69 5.76 3.26
C ASP A 320 5.31 4.68 4.28
N THR A 321 5.90 3.48 4.16
CA THR A 321 5.94 2.51 5.26
C THR A 321 7.20 2.65 6.10
N ARG A 322 7.03 2.76 7.42
CA ARG A 322 8.06 3.11 8.40
C ARG A 322 8.75 1.89 9.00
N PRO A 323 10.01 2.01 9.50
CA PRO A 323 10.79 0.85 9.94
C PRO A 323 10.37 0.21 11.27
N ARG A 324 9.40 0.80 11.98
CA ARG A 324 8.84 0.25 13.23
C ARG A 324 8.02 -0.99 12.89
N LEU A 325 8.29 -2.10 13.57
CA LEU A 325 7.65 -3.39 13.27
C LEU A 325 6.36 -3.57 14.09
N PRO A 326 5.38 -4.34 13.59
CA PRO A 326 5.34 -5.02 12.27
C PRO A 326 5.13 -4.07 11.10
N VAL A 327 5.43 -4.52 9.88
CA VAL A 327 5.00 -3.84 8.63
C VAL A 327 4.52 -4.90 7.64
N ARG A 328 3.22 -5.21 7.66
CA ARG A 328 2.65 -6.31 6.85
C ARG A 328 1.16 -6.15 6.58
N GLY A 329 0.69 -6.68 5.46
CA GLY A 329 -0.74 -6.67 5.13
C GLY A 329 -1.34 -5.28 4.93
N ILE A 330 -0.57 -4.35 4.35
CA ILE A 330 -0.97 -2.96 4.11
C ILE A 330 -1.34 -2.78 2.63
N ASP A 331 -2.49 -2.17 2.35
CA ASP A 331 -2.94 -1.87 0.99
C ASP A 331 -2.82 -0.37 0.70
N ILE A 332 -2.16 -0.03 -0.40
CA ILE A 332 -2.08 1.32 -0.94
C ILE A 332 -2.62 1.24 -2.37
N HIS A 333 -3.85 1.70 -2.60
CA HIS A 333 -4.50 1.48 -3.90
C HIS A 333 -5.39 2.60 -4.41
N ASN A 334 -5.55 2.69 -5.73
CA ASN A 334 -6.46 3.66 -6.37
C ASN A 334 -6.17 5.13 -5.98
N ASN A 335 -4.95 5.45 -5.53
CA ASN A 335 -4.56 6.82 -5.22
C ASN A 335 -4.11 7.56 -6.49
N GLU A 336 -4.33 8.87 -6.49
CA GLU A 336 -3.79 9.84 -7.44
C GLU A 336 -2.61 10.59 -6.80
N ILE A 337 -1.39 10.17 -7.10
CA ILE A 337 -0.17 10.70 -6.49
C ILE A 337 0.59 11.52 -7.52
N SER A 338 0.98 12.75 -7.17
CA SER A 338 1.79 13.56 -8.09
C SER A 338 2.68 14.60 -7.43
N GLU A 339 3.66 15.07 -8.18
CA GLU A 339 4.56 16.15 -7.72
C GLU A 339 5.25 15.80 -6.40
N CYS A 340 5.60 14.52 -6.22
CA CYS A 340 6.49 14.12 -5.15
C CYS A 340 7.94 14.44 -5.56
N THR A 341 8.81 14.71 -4.58
CA THR A 341 10.21 15.09 -4.85
C THR A 341 11.24 14.03 -4.48
N ASP A 342 10.80 12.85 -4.05
CA ASP A 342 11.61 11.63 -3.93
C ASP A 342 10.79 10.40 -4.38
N ASP A 343 10.03 9.74 -3.53
CA ASP A 343 9.25 8.53 -3.86
C ASP A 343 7.73 8.81 -4.00
N GLY A 344 7.08 8.15 -4.96
CA GLY A 344 5.62 8.15 -5.06
C GLY A 344 5.00 7.32 -3.92
N ILE A 345 5.45 6.07 -3.80
CA ILE A 345 5.07 5.13 -2.73
C ILE A 345 6.33 4.41 -2.25
N GLU A 346 6.54 4.33 -0.95
CA GLU A 346 7.55 3.45 -0.35
C GLU A 346 6.84 2.24 0.28
N LEU A 347 7.21 1.04 -0.18
CA LEU A 347 6.95 -0.24 0.51
C LEU A 347 8.13 -0.62 1.40
N ASP A 348 8.93 0.37 1.79
CA ASP A 348 10.15 0.25 2.57
C ASP A 348 9.89 -0.46 3.89
N TYR A 349 10.86 -1.24 4.34
CA TYR A 349 10.83 -2.00 5.59
C TYR A 349 9.73 -3.07 5.71
N SER A 350 8.92 -3.27 4.67
CA SER A 350 7.82 -4.24 4.66
C SER A 350 8.31 -5.67 4.80
N GLU A 351 7.71 -6.44 5.71
CA GLU A 351 8.06 -7.84 5.97
C GLU A 351 7.40 -8.78 4.94
N SER A 352 6.10 -8.63 4.72
CA SER A 352 5.34 -9.40 3.73
C SER A 352 3.94 -8.80 3.51
N ASN A 353 3.34 -9.08 2.35
CA ASN A 353 1.96 -8.75 2.00
C ASN A 353 1.61 -7.25 2.09
N CYS A 354 2.60 -6.34 2.02
CA CYS A 354 2.34 -4.94 1.69
C CYS A 354 2.14 -4.80 0.18
N ARG A 355 1.11 -4.07 -0.25
CA ARG A 355 0.57 -4.11 -1.60
C ARG A 355 0.25 -2.70 -2.10
N ALA A 356 1.06 -2.20 -3.03
CA ALA A 356 0.78 -1.03 -3.84
C ALA A 356 0.13 -1.47 -5.16
N TYR A 357 -1.18 -1.26 -5.33
CA TYR A 357 -1.86 -1.70 -6.55
C TYR A 357 -2.84 -0.68 -7.12
N CYS A 358 -3.00 -0.67 -8.44
CA CYS A 358 -3.92 0.24 -9.11
C CYS A 358 -3.73 1.71 -8.71
N ASN A 359 -2.50 2.19 -8.49
CA ASN A 359 -2.24 3.62 -8.24
C ASN A 359 -1.85 4.33 -9.53
N ARG A 360 -2.16 5.64 -9.59
CA ARG A 360 -1.72 6.54 -10.64
C ARG A 360 -0.70 7.51 -10.09
N ILE A 361 0.52 7.45 -10.62
CA ILE A 361 1.67 8.22 -10.13
C ILE A 361 2.21 9.09 -11.26
N THR A 362 2.30 10.41 -11.05
CA THR A 362 2.74 11.36 -12.08
C THR A 362 3.76 12.37 -11.54
N ASN A 363 4.87 12.60 -12.25
CA ASN A 363 5.91 13.56 -11.86
C ASN A 363 6.52 13.24 -10.49
N VAL A 364 7.36 12.20 -10.45
CA VAL A 364 8.11 11.78 -9.26
C VAL A 364 9.53 11.41 -9.67
N PRO A 365 10.59 11.61 -8.86
CA PRO A 365 11.90 11.10 -9.19
C PRO A 365 11.94 9.57 -9.14
N LEU A 366 11.34 8.99 -8.10
CA LEU A 366 11.28 7.56 -7.85
C LEU A 366 9.81 7.11 -7.75
N GLY A 367 9.49 6.00 -8.42
CA GLY A 367 8.12 5.51 -8.55
C GLY A 367 7.63 4.81 -7.28
N ILE A 368 7.88 3.50 -7.22
CA ILE A 368 7.54 2.65 -6.07
C ILE A 368 8.82 2.07 -5.48
N SER A 369 9.08 2.29 -4.19
CA SER A 369 10.27 1.82 -3.50
C SER A 369 10.07 0.51 -2.75
N PHE A 370 11.14 -0.27 -2.70
CA PHE A 370 11.34 -1.50 -1.94
C PHE A 370 12.65 -1.39 -1.12
N GLN A 371 12.90 -0.27 -0.44
CA GLN A 371 14.19 0.06 0.21
C GLN A 371 14.16 -0.03 1.76
N PRO A 372 14.68 -1.10 2.35
CA PRO A 372 14.66 -2.45 1.83
C PRO A 372 13.28 -3.08 2.05
N SER A 373 12.85 -3.92 1.11
CA SER A 373 11.85 -4.95 1.38
C SER A 373 12.50 -6.03 2.27
N ARG A 374 11.93 -6.30 3.45
CA ARG A 374 12.51 -7.18 4.48
C ARG A 374 11.98 -8.62 4.37
N GLY A 375 12.09 -9.22 3.20
CA GLY A 375 11.78 -10.64 2.96
C GLY A 375 10.69 -10.86 1.91
N GLY A 376 9.59 -10.11 1.97
CA GLY A 376 8.50 -10.19 1.00
C GLY A 376 7.59 -11.43 1.16
N PRO A 377 6.68 -11.69 0.21
CA PRO A 377 6.47 -10.90 -0.99
C PRO A 377 5.80 -9.55 -0.67
N ASN A 378 6.30 -8.48 -1.27
CA ASN A 378 5.67 -7.15 -1.27
C ASN A 378 5.38 -6.76 -2.72
N TYR A 379 4.24 -6.12 -2.98
CA TYR A 379 3.63 -6.13 -4.30
C TYR A 379 3.47 -4.74 -4.91
N ALA A 380 3.92 -4.57 -6.16
CA ALA A 380 3.55 -3.48 -7.06
C ALA A 380 2.73 -4.06 -8.23
N VAL A 381 1.42 -3.85 -8.25
CA VAL A 381 0.51 -4.50 -9.21
C VAL A 381 -0.39 -3.49 -9.94
N ARG A 382 -0.41 -3.49 -11.28
CA ARG A 382 -1.33 -2.62 -12.07
C ARG A 382 -1.22 -1.13 -11.77
N ASN A 383 -0.04 -0.65 -11.37
CA ASN A 383 0.21 0.78 -11.22
C ASN A 383 0.56 1.41 -12.57
N VAL A 384 0.18 2.68 -12.75
CA VAL A 384 0.52 3.47 -13.94
C VAL A 384 1.37 4.68 -13.56
N LEU A 385 2.58 4.73 -14.11
CA LEU A 385 3.63 5.68 -13.73
C LEU A 385 3.99 6.57 -14.93
N LEU A 386 3.68 7.86 -14.84
CA LEU A 386 4.00 8.88 -15.86
C LEU A 386 5.09 9.82 -15.35
N ASN A 387 6.11 10.05 -16.19
CA ASN A 387 7.20 10.98 -15.88
C ASN A 387 7.91 10.67 -14.56
N VAL A 388 8.38 9.43 -14.43
CA VAL A 388 9.34 9.07 -13.38
C VAL A 388 10.73 9.57 -13.79
N GLY A 389 11.35 10.42 -12.97
CA GLY A 389 12.60 11.10 -13.32
C GLY A 389 13.84 10.21 -13.27
N HIS A 390 13.82 9.15 -12.45
CA HIS A 390 14.96 8.28 -12.18
C HIS A 390 14.56 6.80 -12.18
N GLU A 391 14.08 6.24 -11.08
CA GLU A 391 13.86 4.79 -10.90
C GLU A 391 12.37 4.49 -10.79
N SER A 392 11.82 3.70 -11.71
CA SER A 392 10.40 3.31 -11.67
C SER A 392 10.11 2.41 -10.47
N PHE A 393 11.08 1.54 -10.15
CA PHE A 393 11.07 0.68 -8.99
C PHE A 393 12.43 0.79 -8.30
N LYS A 394 12.46 1.31 -7.07
CA LYS A 394 13.70 1.53 -6.30
C LYS A 394 13.99 0.28 -5.47
N LEU A 395 15.09 -0.42 -5.78
CA LEU A 395 15.47 -1.68 -5.14
C LEU A 395 16.73 -1.53 -4.28
N HIS A 396 16.79 -0.45 -3.51
CA HIS A 396 17.98 -0.06 -2.74
C HIS A 396 18.04 -0.75 -1.38
N LEU A 397 19.16 -0.58 -0.68
CA LEU A 397 19.48 -1.22 0.60
C LEU A 397 20.08 -0.23 1.61
N THR A 398 19.52 0.98 1.70
CA THR A 398 20.09 1.99 2.58
C THR A 398 19.53 1.87 4.00
N PRO A 399 20.36 1.95 5.06
CA PRO A 399 21.83 1.94 5.05
C PRO A 399 22.39 0.51 4.88
N VAL A 400 23.54 0.41 4.20
CA VAL A 400 24.30 -0.84 4.08
C VAL A 400 24.87 -1.24 5.43
N LYS A 401 24.47 -2.42 5.93
CA LYS A 401 25.08 -3.07 7.10
C LYS A 401 25.38 -4.54 6.78
N PRO A 402 26.33 -5.18 7.46
CA PRO A 402 26.59 -6.61 7.28
C PRO A 402 25.32 -7.44 7.42
N GLY A 403 25.03 -8.28 6.42
CA GLY A 403 23.86 -9.17 6.41
C GLY A 403 22.53 -8.51 6.02
N HIS A 404 22.50 -7.21 5.74
CA HIS A 404 21.30 -6.57 5.18
C HIS A 404 21.14 -6.95 3.70
N MET A 405 19.89 -7.07 3.25
CA MET A 405 19.51 -7.19 1.83
C MET A 405 18.11 -6.63 1.61
N THR A 406 17.76 -6.32 0.37
CA THR A 406 16.36 -6.07 -0.03
C THR A 406 15.87 -7.30 -0.78
N SER A 407 14.71 -7.83 -0.40
CA SER A 407 14.27 -9.14 -0.88
C SER A 407 12.76 -9.26 -1.04
N GLY A 408 12.35 -10.03 -2.06
CA GLY A 408 10.98 -10.47 -2.23
C GLY A 408 10.03 -9.43 -2.82
N GLY A 409 10.49 -8.48 -3.64
CA GLY A 409 9.58 -7.63 -4.40
C GLY A 409 8.87 -8.39 -5.53
N VAL A 410 7.58 -8.12 -5.73
CA VAL A 410 6.74 -8.70 -6.78
C VAL A 410 6.15 -7.56 -7.62
N ILE A 411 6.49 -7.51 -8.91
CA ILE A 411 6.19 -6.39 -9.82
C ILE A 411 5.40 -6.91 -11.02
N LEU A 412 4.07 -6.74 -11.02
CA LEU A 412 3.17 -7.37 -11.97
C LEU A 412 2.31 -6.34 -12.71
N HIS A 413 2.16 -6.46 -14.02
CA HIS A 413 1.20 -5.67 -14.79
C HIS A 413 1.34 -4.15 -14.59
N ASN A 414 2.51 -3.59 -14.29
CA ASN A 414 2.64 -2.13 -14.20
C ASN A 414 2.87 -1.54 -15.59
N THR A 415 2.39 -0.32 -15.84
CA THR A 415 2.72 0.43 -17.07
C THR A 415 3.51 1.68 -16.72
N VAL A 416 4.69 1.83 -17.31
CA VAL A 416 5.59 2.96 -17.07
C VAL A 416 5.83 3.71 -18.37
N VAL A 417 5.57 5.02 -18.36
CA VAL A 417 5.82 5.94 -19.47
C VAL A 417 6.77 7.04 -19.00
N LYS A 418 8.05 6.97 -19.42
CA LYS A 418 9.08 7.88 -18.93
C LYS A 418 10.23 8.11 -19.91
N LYS A 419 11.00 9.18 -19.69
CA LYS A 419 12.29 9.38 -20.36
C LYS A 419 13.38 8.52 -19.70
N GLY A 420 14.25 7.91 -20.50
CA GLY A 420 15.38 7.12 -20.06
C GLY A 420 15.04 5.66 -19.72
N PRO A 421 16.02 4.88 -19.26
CA PRO A 421 15.84 3.45 -18.96
C PRO A 421 14.63 3.17 -18.07
N PRO A 422 13.71 2.31 -18.51
CA PRO A 422 12.44 2.12 -17.82
C PRO A 422 12.57 1.29 -16.55
N PHE A 423 13.45 0.29 -16.52
CA PHE A 423 13.81 -0.44 -15.31
C PHE A 423 15.24 -0.09 -14.92
N ARG A 424 15.39 0.98 -14.12
CA ARG A 424 16.67 1.44 -13.60
C ARG A 424 16.74 1.26 -12.10
N VAL A 425 17.86 0.75 -11.62
CA VAL A 425 18.28 0.77 -10.22
C VAL A 425 19.76 1.15 -10.18
N TRP A 426 20.02 2.37 -9.71
CA TRP A 426 21.36 2.93 -9.54
C TRP A 426 21.75 2.93 -8.08
N SER A 427 22.12 1.74 -7.62
CA SER A 427 22.65 1.53 -6.29
C SER A 427 23.99 0.81 -6.38
N ASN A 428 24.93 1.23 -5.54
CA ASN A 428 26.16 0.47 -5.27
C ASN A 428 25.97 -0.49 -4.07
N GLU A 429 24.78 -0.48 -3.49
CA GLU A 429 24.36 -1.31 -2.36
C GLU A 429 23.74 -2.62 -2.86
N GLY A 430 23.63 -3.63 -2.01
CA GLY A 430 22.99 -4.90 -2.36
C GLY A 430 23.48 -6.08 -1.52
N PRO A 431 23.03 -7.31 -1.83
CA PRO A 431 22.23 -7.67 -3.02
C PRO A 431 20.74 -7.32 -2.90
N ALA A 432 20.08 -7.17 -4.05
CA ALA A 432 18.63 -7.28 -4.20
C ALA A 432 18.28 -8.72 -4.61
N ARG A 433 17.39 -9.39 -3.87
CA ARG A 433 17.16 -10.85 -4.00
C ARG A 433 15.70 -11.23 -4.22
N TYR A 434 15.46 -12.34 -4.91
CA TYR A 434 14.12 -12.95 -5.07
C TYR A 434 13.04 -12.02 -5.65
N PHE A 435 13.44 -11.02 -6.43
CA PHE A 435 12.51 -10.14 -7.14
C PHE A 435 11.84 -10.90 -8.29
N TYR A 436 10.53 -10.76 -8.40
CA TYR A 436 9.73 -11.42 -9.43
C TYR A 436 8.98 -10.37 -10.26
N ALA A 437 9.16 -10.38 -11.57
CA ALA A 437 8.52 -9.43 -12.48
C ALA A 437 7.86 -10.12 -13.66
N ARG A 438 6.59 -9.78 -13.93
CA ARG A 438 5.80 -10.29 -15.06
C ARG A 438 4.89 -9.23 -15.65
N ASN A 439 4.68 -9.33 -16.96
CA ASN A 439 3.63 -8.62 -17.68
C ASN A 439 3.70 -7.08 -17.51
N ASN A 440 4.87 -6.50 -17.24
CA ASN A 440 5.01 -5.05 -17.15
C ASN A 440 5.23 -4.44 -18.54
N LEU A 441 4.56 -3.32 -18.80
CA LEU A 441 4.68 -2.54 -20.03
C LEU A 441 5.55 -1.31 -19.80
N TYR A 442 6.65 -1.22 -20.52
CA TYR A 442 7.58 -0.10 -20.47
C TYR A 442 7.57 0.65 -21.80
N VAL A 443 7.17 1.92 -21.80
CA VAL A 443 7.20 2.81 -22.97
C VAL A 443 8.16 3.95 -22.67
N THR A 444 9.24 4.06 -23.43
CA THR A 444 10.33 4.99 -23.13
C THR A 444 10.81 5.82 -24.32
N ARG A 445 11.44 6.95 -23.99
CA ARG A 445 12.18 7.83 -24.90
C ARG A 445 13.62 7.99 -24.45
N ASP A 446 14.56 8.03 -25.39
CA ASP A 446 15.98 8.31 -25.13
C ASP A 446 16.60 7.39 -24.06
N ALA A 447 16.19 6.12 -24.03
CA ALA A 447 16.73 5.14 -23.10
C ALA A 447 18.08 4.57 -23.59
N SER A 448 19.09 4.61 -22.72
CA SER A 448 20.37 3.94 -22.97
C SER A 448 20.25 2.40 -23.00
N GLY A 449 19.25 1.86 -22.30
CA GLY A 449 18.85 0.45 -22.34
C GLY A 449 17.52 0.20 -21.64
N ALA A 450 17.02 -1.02 -21.75
CA ALA A 450 15.75 -1.46 -21.16
C ALA A 450 15.89 -1.71 -19.64
N ILE A 451 16.94 -2.44 -19.27
CA ILE A 451 17.27 -2.78 -17.88
C ILE A 451 18.64 -2.19 -17.53
N GLU A 452 18.69 -1.40 -16.46
CA GLU A 452 19.93 -0.82 -15.94
C GLU A 452 20.00 -0.98 -14.43
N ILE A 453 20.51 -2.12 -13.98
CA ILE A 453 20.62 -2.46 -12.55
C ILE A 453 22.10 -2.60 -12.19
N THR A 454 22.59 -1.71 -11.34
CA THR A 454 24.01 -1.67 -10.94
C THR A 454 24.31 -2.46 -9.68
N CYS A 455 23.30 -2.67 -8.83
CA CYS A 455 23.43 -3.52 -7.65
C CYS A 455 23.49 -5.01 -8.05
N PRO A 456 24.12 -5.86 -7.23
CA PRO A 456 23.99 -7.30 -7.40
C PRO A 456 22.53 -7.76 -7.26
N MET A 457 22.08 -8.60 -8.18
CA MET A 457 20.78 -9.26 -8.22
C MET A 457 20.95 -10.77 -8.11
N ASP A 458 20.33 -11.39 -7.09
CA ASP A 458 20.36 -12.84 -6.88
C ASP A 458 18.95 -13.44 -6.90
N HIS A 459 18.80 -14.62 -7.52
CA HIS A 459 17.52 -15.36 -7.59
C HIS A 459 16.33 -14.54 -8.13
N ALA A 460 16.61 -13.50 -8.92
CA ALA A 460 15.56 -12.77 -9.61
C ALA A 460 14.89 -13.65 -10.67
N ASP A 461 13.65 -13.34 -10.99
CA ASP A 461 12.87 -14.02 -12.02
C ASP A 461 11.98 -13.00 -12.73
N PHE A 462 12.49 -12.47 -13.84
CA PHE A 462 11.87 -11.47 -14.71
C PHE A 462 11.53 -12.15 -16.04
N ASP A 463 10.28 -12.03 -16.47
CA ASP A 463 9.83 -12.60 -17.75
C ASP A 463 8.55 -11.91 -18.25
N TYR A 464 8.16 -12.16 -19.50
CA TYR A 464 6.92 -11.63 -20.09
C TYR A 464 6.75 -10.10 -20.00
N ASN A 465 7.84 -9.34 -19.90
CA ASN A 465 7.79 -7.88 -19.89
C ASN A 465 7.93 -7.33 -21.31
N LEU A 466 7.31 -6.19 -21.60
CA LEU A 466 7.44 -5.50 -22.89
C LEU A 466 8.22 -4.20 -22.72
N TYR A 467 9.29 -4.05 -23.51
CA TYR A 467 10.16 -2.89 -23.54
C TYR A 467 10.07 -2.18 -24.90
N ALA A 468 9.29 -1.11 -24.99
CA ALA A 468 9.16 -0.27 -26.18
C ALA A 468 9.93 1.03 -26.02
N ALA A 469 10.75 1.37 -27.01
CA ALA A 469 11.52 2.62 -27.04
C ALA A 469 11.35 3.37 -28.35
N ASP A 470 11.33 4.70 -28.31
CA ASP A 470 11.17 5.55 -29.50
C ASP A 470 12.31 5.40 -30.52
N LYS A 471 13.48 4.96 -30.06
CA LYS A 471 14.64 4.56 -30.85
C LYS A 471 15.16 3.21 -30.34
N PRO A 472 15.90 2.45 -31.15
CA PRO A 472 16.55 1.23 -30.68
C PRO A 472 17.39 1.48 -29.43
N PHE A 473 17.33 0.55 -28.47
CA PHE A 473 18.19 0.60 -27.31
C PHE A 473 19.66 0.50 -27.73
N ARG A 474 20.54 1.37 -27.18
CA ARG A 474 21.99 1.26 -27.42
C ARG A 474 22.55 -0.07 -26.89
N ARG A 475 21.96 -0.58 -25.81
CA ARG A 475 22.15 -1.93 -25.28
C ARG A 475 20.85 -2.39 -24.64
N PHE A 476 20.57 -3.68 -24.61
CA PHE A 476 19.39 -4.17 -23.91
C PHE A 476 19.51 -4.02 -22.38
N ALA A 477 20.56 -4.61 -21.77
CA ALA A 477 20.66 -4.70 -20.31
C ALA A 477 22.06 -4.40 -19.74
N ALA A 478 22.09 -3.81 -18.55
CA ALA A 478 23.20 -3.86 -17.61
C ALA A 478 22.73 -4.58 -16.34
N TRP A 479 23.38 -5.69 -15.99
CA TRP A 479 22.95 -6.60 -14.93
C TRP A 479 24.15 -7.34 -14.33
N ASN A 480 24.25 -7.39 -13.00
CA ASN A 480 25.36 -8.03 -12.27
C ASN A 480 26.74 -7.64 -12.82
N ARG A 481 26.96 -6.33 -13.00
CA ARG A 481 28.19 -5.72 -13.55
C ARG A 481 28.57 -6.16 -14.96
N LYS A 482 27.70 -6.92 -15.65
CA LYS A 482 27.82 -7.27 -17.06
C LYS A 482 26.87 -6.45 -17.90
N ARG A 483 27.17 -6.40 -19.19
CA ARG A 483 26.51 -5.58 -20.19
C ARG A 483 26.12 -6.48 -21.36
N TYR A 484 24.87 -6.38 -21.79
CA TYR A 484 24.27 -7.22 -22.83
C TYR A 484 23.66 -6.30 -23.88
N ASP A 485 24.03 -6.50 -25.14
CA ASP A 485 23.63 -5.60 -26.21
C ASP A 485 22.24 -5.95 -26.74
N THR A 486 21.88 -7.24 -26.79
CA THR A 486 20.55 -7.72 -27.17
C THR A 486 19.83 -8.43 -26.03
N ILE A 487 18.51 -8.62 -26.17
CA ILE A 487 17.71 -9.43 -25.23
C ILE A 487 18.09 -10.91 -25.33
N GLU A 488 18.48 -11.39 -26.51
CA GLU A 488 18.97 -12.75 -26.75
C GLU A 488 20.26 -13.04 -25.97
N ASP A 489 21.22 -12.11 -25.96
CA ASP A 489 22.44 -12.24 -25.16
C ASP A 489 22.13 -12.32 -23.67
N PHE A 490 21.20 -11.46 -23.22
CA PHE A 490 20.77 -11.43 -21.82
C PHE A 490 20.08 -12.74 -21.43
N ARG A 491 19.14 -13.24 -22.24
CA ARG A 491 18.46 -14.53 -22.06
C ARG A 491 19.44 -15.67 -21.94
N LYS A 492 20.38 -15.77 -22.90
CA LYS A 492 21.35 -16.86 -22.94
C LYS A 492 22.24 -16.86 -21.70
N ALA A 493 22.64 -15.67 -21.23
CA ALA A 493 23.56 -15.54 -20.11
C ALA A 493 22.90 -15.69 -18.73
N THR A 494 21.61 -15.38 -18.61
CA THR A 494 20.95 -15.23 -17.29
C THR A 494 19.70 -16.09 -17.12
N GLY A 495 19.11 -16.59 -18.20
CA GLY A 495 17.82 -17.27 -18.21
C GLY A 495 16.61 -16.35 -18.05
N GLN A 496 16.81 -15.05 -17.82
CA GLN A 496 15.76 -14.05 -17.65
C GLN A 496 15.13 -13.65 -18.98
N GLU A 497 13.93 -13.06 -18.92
CA GLU A 497 13.19 -12.50 -20.05
C GLU A 497 12.97 -13.48 -21.21
N ARG A 498 12.85 -14.78 -20.94
CA ARG A 498 12.68 -15.83 -21.96
C ARG A 498 11.58 -15.51 -22.98
N HIS A 499 10.50 -14.90 -22.53
CA HIS A 499 9.32 -14.50 -23.30
C HIS A 499 9.17 -12.96 -23.41
N GLY A 500 10.13 -12.19 -22.89
CA GLY A 500 10.12 -10.72 -22.97
C GLY A 500 10.06 -10.19 -24.40
N LEU A 501 9.48 -9.01 -24.59
CA LEU A 501 9.32 -8.38 -25.90
C LEU A 501 10.09 -7.07 -25.95
N VAL A 502 10.75 -6.80 -27.08
CA VAL A 502 11.44 -5.53 -27.34
C VAL A 502 10.90 -4.92 -28.62
N LEU A 503 10.44 -3.68 -28.55
CA LEU A 503 9.90 -2.95 -29.70
C LEU A 503 10.72 -1.69 -29.96
N THR A 504 11.02 -1.46 -31.25
CA THR A 504 11.51 -0.16 -31.74
C THR A 504 10.33 0.62 -32.30
N GLY A 505 10.05 1.77 -31.71
CA GLY A 505 8.86 2.57 -31.94
C GLY A 505 7.86 2.44 -30.78
N ILE A 506 7.17 3.55 -30.49
CA ILE A 506 6.15 3.64 -29.43
C ILE A 506 4.74 3.93 -29.98
N GLU A 507 4.62 4.11 -31.29
CA GLU A 507 3.34 4.40 -31.95
C GLU A 507 2.40 3.20 -31.86
N GLY A 508 1.10 3.47 -31.69
CA GLY A 508 0.07 2.41 -31.68
C GLY A 508 0.08 1.50 -30.45
N ILE A 509 0.93 1.77 -29.45
CA ILE A 509 0.93 1.01 -28.18
C ILE A 509 -0.23 1.47 -27.29
N LEU A 510 -0.36 2.79 -27.09
CA LEU A 510 -1.35 3.40 -26.19
C LEU A 510 -2.42 4.15 -27.00
N ALA A 511 -3.70 3.96 -26.68
CA ALA A 511 -4.83 4.54 -27.38
C ALA A 511 -4.85 6.08 -27.37
N THR A 512 -4.38 6.67 -26.26
CA THR A 512 -4.32 8.12 -26.09
C THR A 512 -3.17 8.77 -26.87
N GLY A 513 -2.24 7.96 -27.39
CA GLY A 513 -1.01 8.46 -28.01
C GLY A 513 -0.08 9.19 -27.04
N VAL A 514 -0.27 9.03 -25.72
CA VAL A 514 0.59 9.66 -24.72
C VAL A 514 2.03 9.21 -24.91
N ARG A 515 2.95 10.16 -24.86
CA ARG A 515 4.39 9.94 -25.04
C ARG A 515 5.14 10.20 -23.75
N PRO A 516 6.27 9.52 -23.54
CA PRO A 516 7.30 9.97 -22.62
C PRO A 516 7.63 11.46 -22.80
N PRO A 517 7.84 12.23 -21.72
CA PRO A 517 8.20 13.64 -21.84
C PRO A 517 9.56 13.82 -22.51
N ALA A 518 9.76 14.97 -23.15
CA ALA A 518 11.04 15.29 -23.79
C ALA A 518 12.12 15.65 -22.75
N ASP A 519 11.72 16.28 -21.65
CA ASP A 519 12.54 16.57 -20.48
C ASP A 519 11.84 16.00 -19.24
N LYS A 520 12.59 15.32 -18.36
CA LYS A 520 12.03 14.82 -17.09
C LYS A 520 11.58 15.96 -16.17
N ASN A 521 12.11 17.17 -16.32
CA ASN A 521 11.68 18.34 -15.55
C ASN A 521 10.38 18.96 -16.09
N GLU A 522 9.91 18.54 -17.27
CA GLU A 522 8.59 18.92 -17.76
C GLU A 522 7.52 18.42 -16.79
N LYS A 523 6.56 19.28 -16.42
CA LYS A 523 5.43 18.88 -15.58
C LYS A 523 4.36 18.25 -16.45
N MET A 524 4.20 16.94 -16.38
CA MET A 524 3.12 16.23 -17.08
C MET A 524 1.79 16.40 -16.33
N SER A 525 0.70 16.63 -17.06
CA SER A 525 -0.65 16.63 -16.47
C SER A 525 -1.02 15.22 -16.02
N ILE A 526 -1.63 15.11 -14.84
CA ILE A 526 -2.23 13.85 -14.35
C ILE A 526 -3.28 13.29 -15.32
N SER A 527 -3.95 14.16 -16.10
CA SER A 527 -4.94 13.74 -17.10
C SER A 527 -4.34 13.00 -18.29
N LYS A 528 -3.02 13.11 -18.54
CA LYS A 528 -2.32 12.34 -19.58
C LYS A 528 -1.99 10.91 -19.15
N ASN A 529 -2.12 10.59 -17.87
CA ASN A 529 -1.82 9.27 -17.32
C ASN A 529 -3.03 8.33 -17.53
N ASP A 530 -3.40 8.14 -18.79
CA ASP A 530 -4.36 7.15 -19.28
C ASP A 530 -3.64 6.30 -20.33
N PHE A 531 -3.32 5.08 -19.92
CA PHE A 531 -2.46 4.15 -20.65
C PHE A 531 -3.23 2.95 -21.21
N ARG A 532 -4.52 3.11 -21.50
CA ARG A 532 -5.27 2.06 -22.21
C ARG A 532 -4.57 1.71 -23.52
N LEU A 533 -4.51 0.43 -23.83
CA LEU A 533 -3.88 -0.07 -25.05
C LEU A 533 -4.67 0.39 -26.28
N ALA A 534 -3.95 0.72 -27.35
CA ALA A 534 -4.56 0.93 -28.66
C ALA A 534 -5.05 -0.41 -29.24
N VAL A 535 -6.09 -0.36 -30.07
CA VAL A 535 -6.52 -1.54 -30.84
C VAL A 535 -5.36 -1.99 -31.73
N GLY A 536 -5.00 -3.28 -31.64
CA GLY A 536 -3.84 -3.83 -32.36
C GLY A 536 -2.49 -3.57 -31.69
N SER A 537 -2.47 -3.04 -30.46
CA SER A 537 -1.24 -2.90 -29.67
C SER A 537 -0.49 -4.24 -29.57
N PRO A 538 0.84 -4.27 -29.75
CA PRO A 538 1.62 -5.50 -29.61
C PRO A 538 1.67 -6.07 -28.19
N ALA A 539 1.12 -5.35 -27.21
CA ALA A 539 0.99 -5.81 -25.82
C ALA A 539 -0.22 -6.76 -25.62
N ILE A 540 -1.14 -6.83 -26.59
CA ILE A 540 -2.39 -7.61 -26.47
C ILE A 540 -2.11 -9.11 -26.55
N ASP A 541 -2.71 -9.90 -25.65
CA ASP A 541 -2.59 -11.36 -25.60
C ASP A 541 -1.14 -11.88 -25.51
N LYS A 542 -0.27 -11.15 -24.80
CA LYS A 542 1.17 -11.50 -24.66
C LYS A 542 1.63 -11.77 -23.24
N GLY A 543 0.78 -11.57 -22.25
CA GLY A 543 1.11 -11.78 -20.85
C GLY A 543 1.03 -13.25 -20.42
N GLU A 544 1.72 -13.56 -19.33
CA GLU A 544 1.57 -14.82 -18.59
C GLU A 544 0.25 -14.83 -17.82
N VAL A 545 -0.46 -15.97 -17.83
CA VAL A 545 -1.62 -16.18 -16.94
C VAL A 545 -1.11 -16.33 -15.51
N LEU A 546 -1.52 -15.40 -14.65
CA LEU A 546 -1.16 -15.32 -13.25
C LEU A 546 -2.44 -15.51 -12.43
N PRO A 547 -2.67 -16.70 -11.84
CA PRO A 547 -3.90 -16.99 -11.13
C PRO A 547 -4.25 -15.91 -10.11
N ASN A 548 -5.52 -15.48 -10.10
CA ASN A 548 -6.08 -14.41 -9.28
C ASN A 548 -5.66 -12.97 -9.61
N ILE A 549 -4.62 -12.75 -10.42
CA ILE A 549 -4.15 -11.40 -10.79
C ILE A 549 -4.79 -10.91 -12.10
N ASN A 550 -4.99 -11.83 -13.04
CA ASN A 550 -5.48 -11.51 -14.38
C ASN A 550 -6.46 -12.55 -14.92
N ASP A 551 -7.19 -13.28 -14.06
CA ASP A 551 -8.15 -14.33 -14.46
C ASP A 551 -9.28 -13.84 -15.39
N ASP A 552 -9.48 -12.53 -15.48
CA ASP A 552 -10.54 -11.83 -16.21
C ASP A 552 -10.08 -11.26 -17.57
N PHE A 553 -8.94 -11.73 -18.10
CA PHE A 553 -8.50 -11.38 -19.44
C PHE A 553 -9.54 -11.78 -20.50
N LEU A 554 -9.65 -10.99 -21.57
CA LEU A 554 -10.74 -11.12 -22.55
C LEU A 554 -10.34 -11.89 -23.82
N GLY A 555 -9.05 -11.88 -24.15
CA GLY A 555 -8.53 -12.51 -25.36
C GLY A 555 -8.00 -13.93 -25.15
N LEU A 556 -6.94 -14.27 -25.89
CA LEU A 556 -6.27 -15.57 -25.80
C LEU A 556 -5.32 -15.67 -24.60
N ALA A 557 -4.84 -14.54 -24.09
CA ALA A 557 -3.99 -14.44 -22.91
C ALA A 557 -4.15 -13.04 -22.28
N PRO A 558 -3.66 -12.79 -21.06
CA PRO A 558 -3.65 -11.45 -20.48
C PRO A 558 -2.86 -10.45 -21.31
N ASP A 559 -3.28 -9.20 -21.31
CA ASP A 559 -2.49 -8.13 -21.93
C ASP A 559 -1.30 -7.73 -21.04
N ILE A 560 -0.18 -7.36 -21.67
CA ILE A 560 0.97 -6.80 -20.95
C ILE A 560 0.67 -5.35 -20.55
N GLY A 561 0.87 -5.01 -19.27
CA GLY A 561 0.61 -3.69 -18.70
C GLY A 561 -0.57 -3.67 -17.73
N ALA A 562 -0.91 -2.48 -17.26
CA ALA A 562 -1.87 -2.28 -16.18
C ALA A 562 -3.32 -2.53 -16.58
N PHE A 563 -3.65 -2.33 -17.86
CA PHE A 563 -5.01 -2.37 -18.35
C PHE A 563 -5.17 -3.45 -19.42
N GLU A 564 -6.14 -4.31 -19.20
CA GLU A 564 -6.67 -5.19 -20.24
C GLU A 564 -7.46 -4.36 -21.26
N LEU A 565 -7.27 -4.62 -22.54
CA LEU A 565 -8.00 -3.96 -23.60
C LEU A 565 -9.50 -4.21 -23.45
N GLY A 566 -10.30 -3.14 -23.48
CA GLY A 566 -11.75 -3.21 -23.32
C GLY A 566 -12.24 -3.25 -21.87
N ALA A 567 -11.35 -3.43 -20.88
CA ALA A 567 -11.71 -3.28 -19.48
C ALA A 567 -11.95 -1.80 -19.12
N PRO A 568 -12.85 -1.51 -18.17
CA PRO A 568 -13.05 -0.15 -17.67
C PRO A 568 -11.79 0.36 -16.96
N LEU A 569 -11.54 1.67 -17.07
CA LEU A 569 -10.50 2.30 -16.27
C LEU A 569 -10.83 2.20 -14.78
N PRO A 570 -9.86 1.86 -13.92
CA PRO A 570 -10.03 2.02 -12.49
C PRO A 570 -10.32 3.49 -12.12
N HIS A 571 -11.08 3.70 -11.05
CA HIS A 571 -11.24 5.02 -10.46
C HIS A 571 -9.98 5.37 -9.64
N TYR A 572 -9.51 6.61 -9.75
CA TYR A 572 -8.33 7.11 -9.03
C TYR A 572 -8.66 8.40 -8.27
N GLY A 573 -8.13 8.52 -7.06
CA GLY A 573 -8.37 9.67 -6.20
C GLY A 573 -9.77 9.67 -5.58
N PRO A 574 -10.17 10.78 -4.91
CA PRO A 574 -11.37 10.80 -4.07
C PRO A 574 -12.64 10.45 -4.82
N ARG A 575 -13.45 9.58 -4.23
CA ARG A 575 -14.80 9.28 -4.71
C ARG A 575 -15.75 10.40 -4.28
N ALA A 576 -16.90 10.49 -4.94
CA ALA A 576 -17.96 11.42 -4.55
C ALA A 576 -18.47 11.08 -3.14
N PRO A 577 -18.95 12.09 -2.37
CA PRO A 577 -19.36 11.88 -0.98
C PRO A 577 -20.53 10.94 -0.74
#